data_AF-A0A3M5M8Y2-F1
#
_entry.id   AF-A0A3M5M8Y2-F1
#
_cell.length_a   1.000
_cell.length_b   1.000
_cell.length_c   1.000
_cell.angle_alpha   90.00
_cell.angle_beta   90.00
_cell.angle_gamma   90.00
#
_symmetry.space_group_name_H-M   'P 1'
#
loop_
_entity.id
_entity.type
_entity.pdbx_description
1 polymer ?
#
loop_
_entity_poly.entity_id
_entity_poly.type
_entity_poly.pdbx_seq_one_letter_code
_entity_poly.pdbx_strand_id
1 'polypeptide(L)'
;MDNNLTWLQRRVENYCGEATGWRKPNYLGIDFNQVGDALPYAAALSQGGLYFYEDNRANRAGDTSCVLPVNQGGGTSGVQYDMKLASRGCENDELRSMELEGVRAGTRIELYDNPDADKQDDFTLIDVKQSIPMGKRVRIDSFEGSADTFYYRKVASHNNGLDGKVSRIKVLNKADDNDISDASIVFYEGNGATQNIVCTVPFNADRQFKMGSGNNSYGCDNDEIRSAKILKAGKGSRFSVTGKPDGSFGQGRTGVTFKRAILLPITISSFNRSYENADVKVEVSNGGGLDGSISYAYFQPLSEQKGKPPIKEGSTRP
;
A
#
# COMPACT_ATOMS: atom_id res chain seq x y z
N MET A 1 -10.86 1.50 -32.61
CA MET A 1 -10.18 2.80 -32.78
C MET A 1 -8.69 2.57 -32.71
N ASP A 2 -7.89 3.34 -33.46
CA ASP A 2 -6.42 3.21 -33.48
C ASP A 2 -5.79 3.56 -32.11
N ASN A 3 -6.48 4.39 -31.34
CA ASN A 3 -6.05 4.88 -30.03
C ASN A 3 -6.58 4.09 -28.82
N ASN A 4 -6.89 2.80 -29.00
CA ASN A 4 -7.17 1.90 -27.88
C ASN A 4 -5.85 1.30 -27.37
N LEU A 5 -5.62 1.35 -26.05
CA LEU A 5 -4.34 0.98 -25.45
C LEU A 5 -3.90 -0.45 -25.78
N THR A 6 -4.80 -1.43 -25.66
CA THR A 6 -4.52 -2.83 -25.96
C THR A 6 -3.93 -2.98 -27.37
N TRP A 7 -4.58 -2.39 -28.37
CA TRP A 7 -4.14 -2.54 -29.76
C TRP A 7 -2.86 -1.74 -30.06
N LEU A 8 -2.72 -0.56 -29.47
CA LEU A 8 -1.52 0.26 -29.61
C LEU A 8 -0.30 -0.43 -28.99
N GLN A 9 -0.44 -0.98 -27.78
CA GLN A 9 0.62 -1.71 -27.10
C GLN A 9 1.02 -2.96 -27.88
N ARG A 10 0.06 -3.77 -28.34
CA ARG A 10 0.35 -4.95 -29.16
C ARG A 10 1.08 -4.60 -30.45
N ARG A 11 0.72 -3.51 -31.11
CA ARG A 11 1.42 -3.04 -32.32
C ARG A 11 2.88 -2.73 -31.99
N VAL A 12 3.14 -1.91 -30.97
CA VAL A 12 4.51 -1.59 -30.57
C VAL A 12 5.27 -2.85 -30.18
N GLU A 13 4.72 -3.72 -29.34
CA GLU A 13 5.43 -4.93 -28.90
C GLU A 13 5.71 -5.91 -30.04
N ASN A 14 4.81 -6.05 -31.02
CA ASN A 14 5.03 -6.95 -32.16
C ASN A 14 6.11 -6.43 -33.12
N TYR A 15 6.21 -5.12 -33.33
CA TYR A 15 7.15 -4.54 -34.31
C TYR A 15 8.44 -3.98 -33.69
N CYS A 16 8.43 -3.75 -32.37
CA CYS A 16 9.50 -3.08 -31.64
C CYS A 16 9.91 -3.83 -30.36
N GLY A 17 9.24 -4.94 -30.04
CA GLY A 17 9.44 -5.67 -28.78
C GLY A 17 10.59 -6.67 -28.78
N GLU A 18 10.53 -7.64 -27.87
CA GLU A 18 11.64 -8.57 -27.56
C GLU A 18 12.12 -9.37 -28.77
N ALA A 19 11.18 -9.82 -29.62
CA ALA A 19 11.48 -10.52 -30.87
C ALA A 19 12.36 -9.72 -31.85
N THR A 20 12.46 -8.40 -31.66
CA THR A 20 13.27 -7.48 -32.47
C THR A 20 14.49 -6.91 -31.73
N GLY A 21 14.75 -7.39 -30.51
CA GLY A 21 15.82 -6.90 -29.63
C GLY A 21 15.46 -5.63 -28.85
N TRP A 22 14.15 -5.40 -28.62
CA TRP A 22 13.57 -4.23 -27.93
C TRP A 22 14.11 -2.88 -28.41
N ARG A 23 13.49 -2.30 -29.44
CA ARG A 23 13.82 -0.97 -29.95
C ARG A 23 12.64 -0.05 -29.73
N LYS A 24 12.74 0.89 -28.79
CA LYS A 24 11.67 1.88 -28.64
C LYS A 24 11.44 2.62 -29.96
N PRO A 25 10.18 2.76 -30.42
CA PRO A 25 9.91 3.43 -31.68
C PRO A 25 10.32 4.90 -31.60
N ASN A 26 10.89 5.43 -32.68
CA ASN A 26 11.24 6.85 -32.79
C ASN A 26 10.00 7.75 -32.91
N TYR A 27 8.91 7.21 -33.48
CA TYR A 27 7.62 7.87 -33.60
C TYR A 27 6.50 6.84 -33.53
N LEU A 28 5.31 7.28 -33.08
CA LEU A 28 4.07 6.54 -33.17
C LEU A 28 3.11 7.33 -34.06
N GLY A 29 2.72 6.77 -35.20
CA GLY A 29 1.65 7.32 -36.03
C GLY A 29 0.31 6.86 -35.48
N ILE A 30 -0.59 7.81 -35.18
CA ILE A 30 -1.86 7.54 -34.50
C ILE A 30 -2.94 8.43 -35.11
N ASP A 31 -4.03 7.82 -35.57
CA ASP A 31 -5.24 8.54 -35.96
C ASP A 31 -6.14 8.80 -34.74
N PHE A 32 -6.87 9.93 -34.74
CA PHE A 32 -7.78 10.34 -33.65
C PHE A 32 -7.07 10.51 -32.28
N ASN A 33 -5.90 11.14 -32.28
CA ASN A 33 -5.07 11.36 -31.08
C ASN A 33 -5.71 12.23 -29.97
N GLN A 34 -6.88 12.83 -30.22
CA GLN A 34 -7.61 13.65 -29.25
C GLN A 34 -8.44 12.82 -28.26
N VAL A 35 -8.60 11.51 -28.51
CA VAL A 35 -9.39 10.58 -27.68
C VAL A 35 -8.64 9.27 -27.48
N GLY A 36 -8.51 8.77 -26.24
CA GLY A 36 -7.84 7.50 -25.93
C GLY A 36 -6.46 7.64 -25.27
N ASP A 37 -5.64 6.57 -25.32
CA ASP A 37 -4.52 6.34 -24.39
C ASP A 37 -3.11 6.50 -24.99
N ALA A 38 -3.05 7.00 -26.23
CA ALA A 38 -1.81 7.22 -26.98
C ALA A 38 -0.79 8.07 -26.25
N LEU A 39 -1.23 9.21 -25.71
CA LEU A 39 -0.35 10.17 -25.05
C LEU A 39 0.28 9.60 -23.78
N PRO A 40 -0.50 9.04 -22.82
CA PRO A 40 0.10 8.41 -21.65
C PRO A 40 0.98 7.20 -22.02
N TYR A 41 0.62 6.43 -23.06
CA TYR A 41 1.44 5.31 -23.52
C TYR A 41 2.77 5.75 -24.15
N ALA A 42 2.75 6.73 -25.06
CA ALA A 42 3.96 7.29 -25.66
C ALA A 42 4.89 7.90 -24.59
N ALA A 43 4.32 8.56 -23.58
CA ALA A 43 5.06 9.02 -22.44
C ALA A 43 5.68 7.87 -21.64
N ALA A 44 4.93 6.81 -21.35
CA ALA A 44 5.45 5.65 -20.63
C ALA A 44 6.60 4.96 -21.36
N LEU A 45 6.55 4.87 -22.69
CA LEU A 45 7.65 4.33 -23.49
C LEU A 45 8.95 5.14 -23.34
N SER A 46 8.86 6.47 -23.24
CA SER A 46 10.04 7.34 -23.13
C SER A 46 10.49 7.55 -21.68
N GLN A 47 9.57 7.53 -20.73
CA GLN A 47 9.78 7.97 -19.34
C GLN A 47 9.63 6.85 -18.31
N GLY A 48 9.16 5.67 -18.72
CA GLY A 48 8.76 4.62 -17.78
C GLY A 48 7.30 4.78 -17.38
N GLY A 49 6.67 3.68 -16.98
CA GLY A 49 5.27 3.68 -16.62
C GLY A 49 4.85 2.48 -15.79
N LEU A 50 3.64 2.61 -15.26
CA LEU A 50 2.85 1.57 -14.65
C LEU A 50 1.86 1.09 -15.71
N TYR A 51 1.96 -0.16 -16.15
CA TYR A 51 1.07 -0.76 -17.14
C TYR A 51 0.07 -1.65 -16.40
N PHE A 52 -1.22 -1.34 -16.48
CA PHE A 52 -2.27 -2.09 -15.78
C PHE A 52 -3.05 -2.99 -16.75
N TYR A 53 -3.39 -4.18 -16.28
CA TYR A 53 -4.03 -5.23 -17.06
C TYR A 53 -5.29 -5.73 -16.39
N GLU A 54 -6.26 -6.11 -17.22
CA GLU A 54 -7.57 -6.63 -16.80
C GLU A 54 -7.53 -8.13 -16.46
N ASP A 55 -6.45 -8.78 -16.88
CA ASP A 55 -6.13 -10.16 -16.55
C ASP A 55 -5.03 -10.23 -15.50
N ASN A 56 -4.97 -11.37 -14.80
CA ASN A 56 -3.84 -11.70 -13.94
C ASN A 56 -2.56 -12.00 -14.75
N ARG A 57 -1.41 -11.94 -14.05
CA ARG A 57 -0.06 -12.22 -14.56
C ARG A 57 0.40 -11.30 -15.68
N ALA A 58 -0.06 -10.05 -15.67
CA ALA A 58 0.16 -9.06 -16.72
C ALA A 58 0.00 -9.67 -18.12
N ASN A 59 -1.12 -10.38 -18.32
CA ASN A 59 -1.35 -11.10 -19.57
C ASN A 59 -1.50 -10.11 -20.73
N ARG A 60 -0.43 -9.97 -21.52
CA ARG A 60 -0.41 -9.06 -22.67
C ARG A 60 -1.23 -9.55 -23.87
N ALA A 61 -1.64 -10.82 -23.85
CA ALA A 61 -2.61 -11.35 -24.81
C ALA A 61 -4.06 -10.99 -24.42
N GLY A 62 -4.30 -10.57 -23.18
CA GLY A 62 -5.54 -9.95 -22.73
C GLY A 62 -5.54 -8.44 -22.93
N ASP A 63 -6.49 -7.76 -22.30
CA ASP A 63 -6.68 -6.33 -22.45
C ASP A 63 -5.79 -5.54 -21.47
N THR A 64 -5.17 -4.49 -22.00
CA THR A 64 -4.43 -3.50 -21.22
C THR A 64 -5.39 -2.36 -20.91
N SER A 65 -5.77 -2.22 -19.65
CA SER A 65 -6.75 -1.22 -19.23
C SER A 65 -6.17 0.19 -19.39
N CYS A 66 -5.04 0.48 -18.73
CA CYS A 66 -4.43 1.81 -18.81
C CYS A 66 -2.94 1.81 -18.48
N VAL A 67 -2.31 2.96 -18.71
CA VAL A 67 -0.89 3.19 -18.40
C VAL A 67 -0.68 4.55 -17.75
N LEU A 68 0.11 4.58 -16.67
CA LEU A 68 0.47 5.80 -15.95
C LEU A 68 1.98 6.08 -16.09
N PRO A 69 2.40 7.15 -16.77
CA PRO A 69 3.82 7.47 -16.94
C PRO A 69 4.45 8.03 -15.65
N VAL A 70 5.60 7.50 -15.21
CA VAL A 70 6.11 7.79 -13.85
C VAL A 70 7.24 8.83 -13.76
N ASN A 71 7.78 9.31 -14.89
CA ASN A 71 8.87 10.31 -14.91
C ASN A 71 8.60 11.50 -15.85
N GLN A 72 7.43 12.13 -15.73
CA GLN A 72 6.99 13.24 -16.59
C GLN A 72 7.69 14.59 -16.35
N GLY A 73 8.49 14.73 -15.28
CA GLY A 73 9.23 15.95 -14.99
C GLY A 73 10.58 15.61 -14.37
N GLY A 74 11.67 16.10 -14.97
CA GLY A 74 13.08 15.82 -14.61
C GLY A 74 13.55 16.33 -13.24
N GLY A 75 12.68 16.39 -12.24
CA GLY A 75 13.03 16.65 -10.85
C GLY A 75 13.47 15.39 -10.09
N THR A 76 13.93 15.58 -8.86
CA THR A 76 14.29 14.50 -7.92
C THR A 76 13.08 13.81 -7.29
N SER A 77 11.87 14.37 -7.43
CA SER A 77 10.60 13.78 -6.99
C SER A 77 9.88 13.15 -8.18
N GLY A 78 9.42 11.90 -8.04
CA GLY A 78 8.63 11.22 -9.07
C GLY A 78 7.28 11.90 -9.34
N VAL A 79 6.57 11.45 -10.38
CA VAL A 79 5.20 11.92 -10.65
C VAL A 79 4.26 11.40 -9.57
N GLN A 80 3.37 12.26 -9.08
CA GLN A 80 2.33 11.87 -8.14
C GLN A 80 0.98 11.77 -8.84
N TYR A 81 0.24 10.72 -8.52
CA TYR A 81 -1.13 10.48 -8.96
C TYR A 81 -2.02 10.30 -7.75
N ASP A 82 -3.21 10.90 -7.80
CA ASP A 82 -4.33 10.57 -6.94
C ASP A 82 -5.59 10.66 -7.81
N MET A 83 -6.14 9.50 -8.18
CA MET A 83 -7.14 9.42 -9.22
C MET A 83 -8.20 8.36 -8.90
N LYS A 84 -9.46 8.80 -8.92
CA LYS A 84 -10.65 7.95 -8.89
C LYS A 84 -10.92 7.40 -10.30
N LEU A 85 -11.37 6.16 -10.41
CA LEU A 85 -11.72 5.54 -11.68
C LEU A 85 -13.24 5.68 -11.95
N ALA A 86 -13.70 5.76 -13.20
CA ALA A 86 -12.90 5.75 -14.42
C ALA A 86 -12.23 7.11 -14.69
N SER A 87 -10.90 7.12 -14.89
CA SER A 87 -10.16 8.32 -15.29
C SER A 87 -8.85 8.00 -15.98
N ARG A 88 -8.40 8.89 -16.86
CA ARG A 88 -7.15 8.74 -17.64
C ARG A 88 -7.07 7.41 -18.41
N GLY A 89 -8.20 6.95 -18.94
CA GLY A 89 -8.28 5.68 -19.68
C GLY A 89 -8.32 4.44 -18.80
N CYS A 90 -8.15 4.57 -17.48
CA CYS A 90 -8.34 3.45 -16.56
C CYS A 90 -9.83 3.26 -16.28
N GLU A 91 -10.34 2.08 -16.59
CA GLU A 91 -11.73 1.68 -16.28
C GLU A 91 -11.87 1.32 -14.80
N ASN A 92 -13.06 1.55 -14.24
CA ASN A 92 -13.36 1.19 -12.85
C ASN A 92 -13.55 -0.32 -12.76
N ASP A 93 -13.02 -0.95 -11.71
CA ASP A 93 -13.27 -2.36 -11.41
C ASP A 93 -12.77 -3.37 -12.46
N GLU A 94 -11.74 -3.03 -13.23
CA GLU A 94 -11.19 -3.97 -14.22
C GLU A 94 -9.77 -4.43 -13.87
N LEU A 95 -9.02 -3.66 -13.08
CA LEU A 95 -7.58 -3.91 -12.90
C LEU A 95 -7.30 -5.12 -12.01
N ARG A 96 -6.47 -6.06 -12.49
CA ARG A 96 -6.05 -7.26 -11.73
C ARG A 96 -4.55 -7.37 -11.55
N SER A 97 -3.76 -6.88 -12.50
CA SER A 97 -2.30 -7.02 -12.43
C SER A 97 -1.58 -5.86 -13.10
N MET A 98 -0.26 -5.80 -12.94
CA MET A 98 0.53 -4.72 -13.54
C MET A 98 1.97 -5.09 -13.88
N GLU A 99 2.58 -4.27 -14.75
CA GLU A 99 4.03 -4.22 -14.96
C GLU A 99 4.59 -2.84 -14.59
N LEU A 100 5.80 -2.84 -14.04
CA LEU A 100 6.58 -1.66 -13.69
C LEU A 100 7.78 -1.54 -14.65
N GLU A 101 7.95 -0.39 -15.29
CA GLU A 101 9.13 -0.07 -16.10
C GLU A 101 9.62 1.35 -15.79
N GLY A 102 10.92 1.54 -15.61
CA GLY A 102 11.47 2.89 -15.35
C GLY A 102 11.06 3.51 -14.01
N VAL A 103 10.53 2.70 -13.07
CA VAL A 103 10.02 3.19 -11.77
C VAL A 103 11.16 3.31 -10.77
N ARG A 104 11.22 4.43 -10.04
CA ARG A 104 12.31 4.72 -9.11
C ARG A 104 12.09 4.03 -7.76
N ALA A 105 13.18 3.70 -7.06
CA ALA A 105 13.12 3.34 -5.65
C ALA A 105 12.48 4.49 -4.84
N GLY A 106 11.70 4.13 -3.83
CA GLY A 106 10.95 5.09 -3.02
C GLY A 106 9.62 5.52 -3.65
N THR A 107 9.18 4.95 -4.77
CA THR A 107 7.79 5.09 -5.22
C THR A 107 6.87 4.16 -4.44
N ARG A 108 5.75 4.68 -3.94
CA ARG A 108 4.62 3.89 -3.42
C ARG A 108 3.46 3.95 -4.40
N ILE A 109 2.88 2.80 -4.72
CA ILE A 109 1.65 2.65 -5.48
C ILE A 109 0.60 2.10 -4.52
N GLU A 110 -0.55 2.74 -4.45
CA GLU A 110 -1.67 2.35 -3.62
C GLU A 110 -2.89 2.12 -4.50
N LEU A 111 -3.52 0.97 -4.31
CA LEU A 111 -4.70 0.53 -5.05
C LEU A 111 -5.81 0.29 -4.03
N TYR A 112 -6.99 0.83 -4.30
CA TYR A 112 -8.14 0.76 -3.39
C TYR A 112 -9.36 0.27 -4.15
N ASP A 113 -10.12 -0.61 -3.53
CA ASP A 113 -11.48 -0.95 -3.98
C ASP A 113 -12.38 0.29 -3.80
N ASN A 114 -12.33 0.90 -2.62
CA ASN A 114 -13.14 2.08 -2.36
C ASN A 114 -12.64 3.35 -3.10
N PRO A 115 -13.50 4.08 -3.84
CA PRO A 115 -13.11 5.27 -4.61
C PRO A 115 -12.65 6.45 -3.72
N ASP A 116 -12.99 6.47 -2.44
CA ASP A 116 -12.54 7.47 -1.47
C ASP A 116 -11.20 7.12 -0.79
N ALA A 117 -10.57 6.02 -1.20
CA ALA A 117 -9.37 5.45 -0.58
C ALA A 117 -9.59 4.97 0.86
N ASP A 118 -10.81 4.56 1.19
CA ASP A 118 -11.09 3.96 2.48
C ASP A 118 -10.38 2.61 2.62
N LYS A 119 -9.68 2.43 3.74
CA LYS A 119 -8.94 1.20 4.10
C LYS A 119 -9.78 0.24 4.94
N GLN A 120 -11.06 0.52 5.13
CA GLN A 120 -12.03 -0.44 5.64
C GLN A 120 -12.41 -1.48 4.58
N ASP A 121 -12.12 -1.21 3.30
CA ASP A 121 -12.29 -2.15 2.20
C ASP A 121 -10.94 -2.70 1.68
N ASP A 122 -10.98 -3.54 0.65
CA ASP A 122 -9.78 -4.10 0.01
C ASP A 122 -8.80 -3.00 -0.45
N PHE A 123 -7.52 -3.16 -0.11
CA PHE A 123 -6.46 -2.29 -0.61
C PHE A 123 -5.12 -3.02 -0.72
N THR A 124 -4.30 -2.54 -1.66
CA THR A 124 -2.94 -3.03 -1.88
C THR A 124 -1.95 -1.88 -1.92
N LEU A 125 -0.87 -2.02 -1.14
CA LEU A 125 0.25 -1.09 -1.12
C LEU A 125 1.47 -1.77 -1.75
N ILE A 126 2.10 -1.10 -2.71
CA ILE A 126 3.31 -1.57 -3.39
C ILE A 126 4.40 -0.52 -3.21
N ASP A 127 5.45 -0.89 -2.48
CA ASP A 127 6.64 -0.08 -2.28
C ASP A 127 7.77 -0.55 -3.21
N VAL A 128 8.23 0.32 -4.11
CA VAL A 128 9.39 0.05 -4.96
C VAL A 128 10.66 0.27 -4.16
N LYS A 129 11.43 -0.80 -3.95
CA LYS A 129 12.65 -0.83 -3.13
C LYS A 129 13.91 -0.54 -3.94
N GLN A 130 13.91 -0.92 -5.21
CA GLN A 130 15.04 -0.76 -6.12
C GLN A 130 14.56 -0.13 -7.42
N SER A 131 15.32 0.83 -7.94
CA SER A 131 14.98 1.48 -9.20
C SER A 131 14.98 0.45 -10.33
N ILE A 132 13.89 0.44 -11.09
CA ILE A 132 13.69 -0.42 -12.25
C ILE A 132 14.16 0.39 -13.46
N PRO A 133 15.18 -0.06 -14.21
CA PRO A 133 15.67 0.69 -15.37
C PRO A 133 14.67 0.63 -16.53
N MET A 134 14.78 1.59 -17.45
CA MET A 134 14.06 1.51 -18.73
C MET A 134 14.44 0.24 -19.49
N GLY A 135 13.50 -0.37 -20.21
CA GLY A 135 13.68 -1.62 -20.94
C GLY A 135 13.61 -2.87 -20.06
N LYS A 136 13.54 -2.73 -18.73
CA LYS A 136 13.26 -3.83 -17.82
C LYS A 136 11.84 -3.71 -17.28
N ARG A 137 11.04 -4.75 -17.48
CA ARG A 137 9.71 -4.86 -16.87
C ARG A 137 9.74 -5.78 -15.66
N VAL A 138 9.16 -5.31 -14.56
CA VAL A 138 8.95 -6.09 -13.34
C VAL A 138 7.46 -6.31 -13.20
N ARG A 139 7.07 -7.58 -13.14
CA ARG A 139 5.67 -7.99 -13.11
C ARG A 139 5.15 -8.10 -11.69
N ILE A 140 3.89 -7.73 -11.51
CA ILE A 140 3.09 -7.98 -10.32
C ILE A 140 1.89 -8.80 -10.78
N ASP A 141 1.87 -10.08 -10.39
CA ASP A 141 0.99 -11.08 -11.01
C ASP A 141 -0.49 -10.94 -10.67
N SER A 142 -0.81 -10.29 -9.57
CA SER A 142 -2.16 -10.07 -9.05
C SER A 142 -2.07 -8.96 -8.01
N PHE A 143 -3.15 -8.25 -7.72
CA PHE A 143 -3.22 -7.37 -6.56
C PHE A 143 -3.48 -8.14 -5.28
N GLU A 144 -3.96 -9.38 -5.37
CA GLU A 144 -4.14 -10.27 -4.21
C GLU A 144 -2.86 -10.75 -3.54
N GLY A 145 -2.92 -10.88 -2.22
CA GLY A 145 -1.84 -11.42 -1.41
C GLY A 145 -0.61 -10.51 -1.31
N SER A 146 0.32 -10.90 -0.44
CA SER A 146 1.54 -10.12 -0.17
C SER A 146 2.77 -10.77 -0.79
N ALA A 147 3.75 -9.97 -1.18
CA ALA A 147 5.01 -10.44 -1.76
C ALA A 147 6.17 -9.52 -1.37
N ASP A 148 7.37 -10.08 -1.19
CA ASP A 148 8.60 -9.30 -1.02
C ASP A 148 9.67 -9.81 -1.99
N THR A 149 9.97 -9.02 -3.02
CA THR A 149 10.90 -9.38 -4.10
C THR A 149 12.15 -8.51 -4.06
N PHE A 150 13.10 -8.69 -4.97
CA PHE A 150 14.24 -7.76 -5.07
C PHE A 150 13.79 -6.31 -5.36
N TYR A 151 12.79 -6.13 -6.24
CA TYR A 151 12.40 -4.82 -6.75
C TYR A 151 11.34 -4.11 -5.91
N TYR A 152 10.39 -4.86 -5.35
CA TYR A 152 9.25 -4.27 -4.68
C TYR A 152 8.82 -5.11 -3.48
N ARG A 153 8.01 -4.47 -2.65
CA ARG A 153 7.22 -5.13 -1.61
C ARG A 153 5.77 -4.81 -1.83
N LYS A 154 4.92 -5.82 -1.85
CA LYS A 154 3.47 -5.71 -1.99
C LYS A 154 2.82 -6.22 -0.72
N VAL A 155 1.87 -5.45 -0.21
CA VAL A 155 1.10 -5.77 0.98
C VAL A 155 -0.36 -5.57 0.62
N ALA A 156 -1.10 -6.68 0.58
CA ALA A 156 -2.54 -6.65 0.36
C ALA A 156 -3.27 -6.86 1.69
N SER A 157 -4.38 -6.16 1.86
CA SER A 157 -5.34 -6.33 2.94
C SER A 157 -6.69 -6.61 2.29
N HIS A 158 -7.33 -7.71 2.69
CA HIS A 158 -8.50 -8.23 1.97
C HIS A 158 -9.78 -8.24 2.81
N ASN A 159 -10.90 -7.97 2.14
CA ASN A 159 -12.26 -8.20 2.60
C ASN A 159 -12.95 -9.20 1.64
N ASN A 160 -13.04 -8.87 0.35
CA ASN A 160 -13.64 -9.73 -0.68
C ASN A 160 -12.82 -9.80 -1.98
N GLY A 161 -11.57 -9.31 -1.97
CA GLY A 161 -10.62 -9.34 -3.08
C GLY A 161 -10.68 -8.09 -3.95
N LEU A 162 -9.50 -7.57 -4.29
CA LEU A 162 -9.24 -6.35 -5.06
C LEU A 162 -9.11 -6.56 -6.58
N ASP A 163 -8.75 -7.77 -7.03
CA ASP A 163 -8.59 -8.09 -8.45
C ASP A 163 -9.90 -7.86 -9.22
N GLY A 164 -9.93 -6.83 -10.08
CA GLY A 164 -11.12 -6.43 -10.82
C GLY A 164 -12.12 -5.64 -9.97
N LYS A 165 -11.63 -4.88 -8.98
CA LYS A 165 -12.43 -3.94 -8.18
C LYS A 165 -11.72 -2.63 -7.86
N VAL A 166 -10.55 -2.39 -8.44
CA VAL A 166 -9.81 -1.15 -8.16
C VAL A 166 -10.63 0.04 -8.64
N SER A 167 -11.03 0.92 -7.72
CA SER A 167 -11.71 2.19 -8.04
C SER A 167 -10.86 3.43 -7.76
N ARG A 168 -9.67 3.28 -7.15
CA ARG A 168 -8.73 4.41 -6.97
C ARG A 168 -7.27 3.97 -7.03
N ILE A 169 -6.47 4.78 -7.71
CA ILE A 169 -5.01 4.62 -7.76
C ILE A 169 -4.36 5.86 -7.16
N LYS A 170 -3.40 5.64 -6.26
CA LYS A 170 -2.45 6.66 -5.84
C LYS A 170 -1.03 6.22 -6.19
N VAL A 171 -0.23 7.14 -6.68
CA VAL A 171 1.20 6.94 -6.88
C VAL A 171 1.89 8.11 -6.20
N LEU A 172 2.69 7.82 -5.19
CA LEU A 172 3.26 8.83 -4.30
C LEU A 172 4.73 8.53 -4.06
N ASN A 173 5.45 9.51 -3.52
CA ASN A 173 6.72 9.19 -2.88
C ASN A 173 6.41 8.46 -1.57
N LYS A 174 7.05 7.32 -1.35
CA LYS A 174 7.05 6.63 -0.08
C LYS A 174 7.63 7.59 0.96
N ALA A 175 6.92 7.77 2.07
CA ALA A 175 7.44 8.50 3.20
C ALA A 175 8.75 7.89 3.71
N ASP A 176 9.63 8.71 4.26
CA ASP A 176 10.84 8.24 4.92
C ASP A 176 10.49 7.14 5.94
N ASP A 177 11.39 6.18 6.12
CA ASP A 177 11.16 5.06 7.03
C ASP A 177 10.96 5.52 8.49
N ASN A 178 11.49 6.69 8.85
CA ASN A 178 11.32 7.31 10.17
C ASN A 178 10.07 8.21 10.29
N ASP A 179 9.41 8.52 9.18
CA ASP A 179 8.14 9.25 9.19
C ASP A 179 7.00 8.28 9.45
N ILE A 180 6.24 8.46 10.52
CA ILE A 180 5.09 7.61 10.86
C ILE A 180 3.76 8.23 10.43
N SER A 181 3.76 9.29 9.62
CA SER A 181 2.55 9.98 9.17
C SER A 181 1.54 9.05 8.49
N ASP A 182 2.04 8.03 7.77
CA ASP A 182 1.28 6.99 7.08
C ASP A 182 1.12 5.68 7.90
N ALA A 183 1.61 5.66 9.14
CA ALA A 183 1.52 4.47 9.99
C ALA A 183 0.07 4.08 10.27
N SER A 184 -0.21 2.79 10.18
CA SER A 184 -1.55 2.24 10.32
C SER A 184 -1.51 0.76 10.73
N ILE A 185 -2.58 0.34 11.40
CA ILE A 185 -2.82 -1.02 11.86
C ILE A 185 -4.15 -1.48 11.25
N VAL A 186 -4.14 -2.64 10.61
CA VAL A 186 -5.34 -3.28 10.06
C VAL A 186 -5.75 -4.40 11.01
N PHE A 187 -6.99 -4.39 11.49
CA PHE A 187 -7.55 -5.43 12.35
C PHE A 187 -8.42 -6.38 11.54
N TYR A 188 -8.41 -7.66 11.92
CA TYR A 188 -9.08 -8.73 11.20
C TYR A 188 -9.96 -9.58 12.12
N GLU A 189 -11.04 -10.11 11.54
CA GLU A 189 -11.98 -11.04 12.19
C GLU A 189 -11.35 -12.41 12.45
N GLY A 190 -10.38 -12.83 11.63
CA GLY A 190 -9.74 -14.13 11.78
C GLY A 190 -8.36 -14.02 12.45
N ASN A 191 -7.88 -15.15 12.97
CA ASN A 191 -6.51 -15.23 13.49
C ASN A 191 -5.49 -15.28 12.35
N GLY A 192 -4.35 -14.60 12.50
CA GLY A 192 -3.29 -14.60 11.49
C GLY A 192 -3.54 -13.64 10.31
N ALA A 193 -4.34 -12.59 10.50
CA ALA A 193 -4.80 -11.67 9.47
C ALA A 193 -5.55 -12.38 8.33
N THR A 194 -6.45 -13.31 8.71
CA THR A 194 -7.38 -14.01 7.82
C THR A 194 -8.79 -13.45 7.99
N GLN A 195 -9.70 -13.81 7.07
CA GLN A 195 -11.08 -13.31 7.03
C GLN A 195 -11.11 -11.78 6.81
N ASN A 196 -12.25 -11.15 7.05
CA ASN A 196 -12.49 -9.78 6.66
C ASN A 196 -11.70 -8.79 7.53
N ILE A 197 -11.42 -7.62 6.94
CA ILE A 197 -10.98 -6.45 7.69
C ILE A 197 -12.13 -6.01 8.58
N VAL A 198 -11.87 -5.88 9.88
CA VAL A 198 -12.81 -5.22 10.80
C VAL A 198 -12.67 -3.72 10.66
N CYS A 199 -11.43 -3.21 10.70
CA CYS A 199 -11.14 -1.81 10.49
C CYS A 199 -9.64 -1.56 10.25
N THR A 200 -9.33 -0.41 9.67
CA THR A 200 -7.96 0.12 9.59
C THR A 200 -7.85 1.40 10.40
N VAL A 201 -6.91 1.44 11.34
CA VAL A 201 -6.74 2.55 12.27
C VAL A 201 -5.38 3.23 12.06
N PRO A 202 -5.34 4.56 11.84
CA PRO A 202 -4.09 5.31 11.81
C PRO A 202 -3.32 5.18 13.13
N PHE A 203 -2.04 4.86 13.03
CA PHE A 203 -1.11 4.70 14.15
C PHE A 203 -0.03 5.79 14.12
N ASN A 204 -0.47 7.03 13.93
CA ASN A 204 0.40 8.20 13.73
C ASN A 204 0.25 9.27 14.84
N ALA A 205 -0.70 9.10 15.75
CA ALA A 205 -0.90 9.96 16.92
C ALA A 205 -1.47 9.14 18.09
N ASP A 206 -1.32 9.66 19.31
CA ASP A 206 -1.94 9.10 20.51
C ASP A 206 -3.46 9.10 20.37
N ARG A 207 -4.07 7.93 20.53
CA ARG A 207 -5.52 7.74 20.37
C ARG A 207 -6.01 6.70 21.35
N GLN A 208 -7.25 6.86 21.77
CA GLN A 208 -7.99 5.82 22.46
C GLN A 208 -9.44 5.89 22.02
N PHE A 209 -10.08 4.74 21.88
CA PHE A 209 -11.45 4.68 21.40
C PHE A 209 -12.10 3.36 21.79
N LYS A 210 -13.43 3.43 21.89
CA LYS A 210 -14.31 2.30 22.12
C LYS A 210 -14.74 1.71 20.76
N MET A 211 -14.83 0.39 20.70
CA MET A 211 -15.32 -0.33 19.52
C MET A 211 -16.85 -0.27 19.40
N GLY A 212 -17.38 -0.62 18.24
CA GLY A 212 -18.80 -0.66 17.94
C GLY A 212 -19.31 0.61 17.26
N SER A 213 -20.39 0.43 16.51
CA SER A 213 -21.04 1.48 15.72
C SER A 213 -21.32 2.74 16.54
N GLY A 214 -20.95 3.89 15.97
CA GLY A 214 -21.11 5.21 16.60
C GLY A 214 -20.06 5.57 17.66
N ASN A 215 -19.19 4.65 18.08
CA ASN A 215 -18.17 4.93 19.10
C ASN A 215 -16.81 5.34 18.53
N ASN A 216 -16.57 5.10 17.24
CA ASN A 216 -15.33 5.45 16.56
C ASN A 216 -15.59 5.79 15.08
N SER A 217 -14.68 6.56 14.48
CA SER A 217 -14.76 6.97 13.07
C SER A 217 -14.03 6.00 12.12
N TYR A 218 -13.56 4.86 12.62
CA TYR A 218 -12.72 3.92 11.86
C TYR A 218 -13.48 2.67 11.42
N GLY A 219 -14.78 2.59 11.74
CA GLY A 219 -15.61 1.41 11.44
C GLY A 219 -15.29 0.19 12.31
N CYS A 220 -14.54 0.34 13.40
CA CYS A 220 -14.17 -0.82 14.21
C CYS A 220 -15.37 -1.37 14.97
N ASP A 221 -15.82 -2.56 14.59
CA ASP A 221 -16.90 -3.28 15.26
C ASP A 221 -16.49 -3.87 16.60
N ASN A 222 -17.47 -4.01 17.48
CA ASN A 222 -17.27 -4.51 18.83
C ASN A 222 -17.21 -6.03 18.83
N ASP A 223 -16.22 -6.59 19.51
CA ASP A 223 -16.07 -8.04 19.72
C ASP A 223 -15.79 -8.85 18.44
N GLU A 224 -15.32 -8.21 17.36
CA GLU A 224 -14.97 -8.90 16.12
C GLU A 224 -13.45 -9.17 15.97
N ILE A 225 -12.61 -8.32 16.55
CA ILE A 225 -11.16 -8.32 16.29
C ILE A 225 -10.47 -9.54 16.92
N ARG A 226 -9.67 -10.26 16.11
CA ARG A 226 -8.88 -11.42 16.56
C ARG A 226 -7.38 -11.29 16.27
N SER A 227 -7.02 -10.57 15.22
CA SER A 227 -5.61 -10.36 14.86
C SER A 227 -5.38 -9.00 14.21
N ALA A 228 -4.11 -8.67 13.96
CA ALA A 228 -3.75 -7.44 13.29
C ALA A 228 -2.57 -7.58 12.33
N LYS A 229 -2.58 -6.79 11.26
CA LYS A 229 -1.42 -6.52 10.41
C LYS A 229 -0.92 -5.11 10.69
N ILE A 230 0.33 -5.00 11.12
CA ILE A 230 0.98 -3.72 11.41
C ILE A 230 1.65 -3.27 10.13
N LEU A 231 1.14 -2.23 9.47
CA LEU A 231 1.70 -1.78 8.19
C LEU A 231 3.00 -0.98 8.39
N LYS A 232 3.03 -0.15 9.43
CA LYS A 232 4.20 0.62 9.85
C LYS A 232 4.05 1.05 11.30
N ALA A 233 5.16 1.10 12.02
CA ALA A 233 5.22 1.58 13.40
C ALA A 233 6.66 2.02 13.73
N GLY A 234 6.83 3.10 14.50
CA GLY A 234 8.16 3.48 14.96
C GLY A 234 8.63 2.64 16.15
N LYS A 235 9.94 2.57 16.36
CA LYS A 235 10.52 1.85 17.51
C LYS A 235 10.02 2.42 18.83
N GLY A 236 9.67 1.55 19.77
CA GLY A 236 9.17 1.92 21.09
C GLY A 236 7.68 2.26 21.13
N SER A 237 7.04 2.42 19.97
CA SER A 237 5.59 2.60 19.87
C SER A 237 4.86 1.47 20.58
N ARG A 238 3.66 1.76 21.08
CA ARG A 238 2.82 0.78 21.77
C ARG A 238 1.37 0.89 21.34
N PHE A 239 0.68 -0.23 21.34
CA PHE A 239 -0.76 -0.21 21.43
C PHE A 239 -1.24 -1.30 22.39
N SER A 240 -2.45 -1.16 22.92
CA SER A 240 -3.09 -2.24 23.66
C SER A 240 -4.58 -2.28 23.40
N VAL A 241 -5.13 -3.49 23.46
CA VAL A 241 -6.56 -3.78 23.31
C VAL A 241 -7.09 -4.42 24.59
N THR A 242 -8.38 -4.18 24.89
CA THR A 242 -9.09 -4.73 26.06
C THR A 242 -10.49 -5.15 25.66
N GLY A 243 -11.06 -6.09 26.43
CA GLY A 243 -12.41 -6.58 26.19
C GLY A 243 -13.51 -5.85 26.96
N LYS A 244 -13.18 -4.79 27.70
CA LYS A 244 -14.20 -3.97 28.37
C LYS A 244 -14.46 -2.70 27.56
N PRO A 245 -15.73 -2.35 27.27
CA PRO A 245 -16.08 -1.12 26.56
C PRO A 245 -15.68 0.19 27.25
N ASP A 246 -15.43 0.15 28.56
CA ASP A 246 -14.95 1.31 29.35
C ASP A 246 -13.42 1.44 29.35
N GLY A 247 -12.71 0.53 28.68
CA GLY A 247 -11.26 0.49 28.59
C GLY A 247 -10.56 -0.13 29.81
N SER A 248 -11.32 -0.56 30.82
CA SER A 248 -10.74 -1.28 31.97
C SER A 248 -10.20 -2.66 31.55
N PHE A 249 -9.41 -3.29 32.42
CA PHE A 249 -8.72 -4.54 32.10
C PHE A 249 -9.41 -5.78 32.67
N GLY A 250 -10.63 -5.65 33.20
CA GLY A 250 -11.34 -6.75 33.87
C GLY A 250 -11.70 -7.94 32.98
N GLN A 251 -11.66 -7.79 31.65
CA GLN A 251 -11.82 -8.86 30.65
C GLN A 251 -10.53 -9.13 29.88
N GLY A 252 -9.39 -8.79 30.44
CA GLY A 252 -8.10 -8.98 29.80
C GLY A 252 -7.59 -7.75 29.08
N ARG A 253 -6.28 -7.75 28.88
CA ARG A 253 -5.55 -6.75 28.11
C ARG A 253 -4.44 -7.43 27.34
N THR A 254 -4.33 -7.11 26.07
CA THR A 254 -3.16 -7.46 25.27
C THR A 254 -2.41 -6.20 24.89
N GLY A 255 -1.18 -6.08 25.39
CA GLY A 255 -0.26 -5.01 25.07
C GLY A 255 0.73 -5.45 24.00
N VAL A 256 1.01 -4.54 23.06
CA VAL A 256 1.96 -4.74 21.98
C VAL A 256 2.98 -3.61 22.04
N THR A 257 4.26 -3.97 22.20
CA THR A 257 5.38 -3.03 22.18
C THR A 257 6.30 -3.33 21.01
N PHE A 258 6.52 -2.34 20.16
CA PHE A 258 7.43 -2.45 19.02
C PHE A 258 8.87 -2.26 19.48
N LYS A 259 9.70 -3.30 19.40
CA LYS A 259 11.11 -3.29 19.81
C LYS A 259 12.02 -2.67 18.75
N ARG A 260 11.56 -2.64 17.51
CA ARG A 260 12.21 -2.02 16.34
C ARG A 260 11.17 -1.27 15.51
N ALA A 261 11.63 -0.39 14.64
CA ALA A 261 10.77 0.22 13.64
C ALA A 261 10.26 -0.88 12.68
N ILE A 262 8.95 -0.89 12.45
CA ILE A 262 8.27 -1.79 11.54
C ILE A 262 8.23 -1.09 10.18
N LEU A 263 9.20 -1.44 9.33
CA LEU A 263 9.30 -0.98 7.94
C LEU A 263 8.77 -2.03 6.96
N LEU A 264 8.53 -3.22 7.50
CA LEU A 264 8.07 -4.44 6.88
C LEU A 264 6.81 -4.86 7.62
N PRO A 265 5.64 -5.03 6.97
CA PRO A 265 4.47 -5.39 7.74
C PRO A 265 4.62 -6.71 8.46
N ILE A 266 4.23 -6.72 9.72
CA ILE A 266 4.21 -7.92 10.56
C ILE A 266 2.78 -8.23 10.97
N THR A 267 2.53 -9.51 11.20
CA THR A 267 1.23 -9.98 11.69
C THR A 267 1.32 -10.27 13.19
N ILE A 268 0.43 -9.65 13.96
CA ILE A 268 0.09 -10.10 15.30
C ILE A 268 -1.00 -11.15 15.14
N SER A 269 -0.62 -12.43 15.23
CA SER A 269 -1.48 -13.55 14.80
C SER A 269 -2.70 -13.78 15.68
N SER A 270 -2.66 -13.36 16.94
CA SER A 270 -3.74 -13.52 17.92
C SER A 270 -3.46 -12.58 19.08
N PHE A 271 -4.51 -12.07 19.72
CA PHE A 271 -4.44 -11.32 20.97
C PHE A 271 -4.54 -12.20 22.22
N ASN A 272 -4.62 -13.53 22.05
CA ASN A 272 -4.70 -14.50 23.16
C ASN A 272 -3.38 -15.09 23.60
N ARG A 273 -2.26 -14.77 22.95
CA ARG A 273 -0.96 -15.38 23.25
C ARG A 273 0.12 -14.32 23.46
N SER A 274 0.84 -14.44 24.57
CA SER A 274 2.07 -13.69 24.79
C SER A 274 3.20 -14.31 23.97
N TYR A 275 4.00 -13.47 23.32
CA TYR A 275 5.23 -13.88 22.67
C TYR A 275 6.16 -12.68 22.50
N GLU A 276 7.43 -12.96 22.27
CA GLU A 276 8.41 -11.93 21.99
C GLU A 276 9.36 -12.40 20.90
N ASN A 277 9.69 -11.50 19.98
CA ASN A 277 10.70 -11.72 18.96
C ASN A 277 11.59 -10.48 18.82
N ALA A 278 12.33 -10.37 17.72
CA ALA A 278 13.22 -9.24 17.47
C ALA A 278 12.47 -7.90 17.28
N ASP A 279 11.26 -7.94 16.74
CA ASP A 279 10.51 -6.77 16.28
C ASP A 279 9.43 -6.34 17.26
N VAL A 280 8.81 -7.27 17.98
CA VAL A 280 7.66 -7.00 18.84
C VAL A 280 7.66 -7.86 20.10
N LYS A 281 7.11 -7.29 21.17
CA LYS A 281 6.69 -7.99 22.38
C LYS A 281 5.18 -7.89 22.52
N VAL A 282 4.50 -9.02 22.59
CA VAL A 282 3.06 -9.15 22.80
C VAL A 282 2.83 -9.74 24.18
N GLU A 283 2.06 -9.08 25.02
CA GLU A 283 1.83 -9.43 26.43
C GLU A 283 0.35 -9.48 26.73
N VAL A 284 -0.15 -10.67 27.05
CA VAL A 284 -1.51 -10.90 27.54
C VAL A 284 -1.53 -10.86 29.06
N SER A 285 -2.49 -10.14 29.62
CA SER A 285 -2.64 -9.92 31.06
C SER A 285 -4.12 -9.85 31.46
N ASN A 286 -4.41 -9.97 32.76
CA ASN A 286 -5.75 -9.81 33.36
C ASN A 286 -6.84 -10.75 32.81
N GLY A 287 -6.49 -12.01 32.53
CA GLY A 287 -7.45 -13.05 32.12
C GLY A 287 -7.38 -13.46 30.65
N GLY A 288 -6.84 -12.61 29.77
CA GLY A 288 -6.73 -12.92 28.32
C GLY A 288 -8.08 -13.20 27.66
N GLY A 289 -8.10 -13.97 26.57
CA GLY A 289 -9.35 -14.36 25.88
C GLY A 289 -9.96 -13.26 25.00
N LEU A 290 -9.13 -12.33 24.50
CA LEU A 290 -9.52 -11.18 23.71
C LEU A 290 -9.86 -11.46 22.25
N ASP A 291 -9.43 -12.57 21.65
CA ASP A 291 -9.79 -12.85 20.24
C ASP A 291 -11.32 -12.94 20.09
N GLY A 292 -11.94 -11.95 19.45
CA GLY A 292 -13.39 -11.89 19.25
C GLY A 292 -14.14 -11.35 20.47
N SER A 293 -13.46 -10.55 21.30
CA SER A 293 -14.08 -9.87 22.44
C SER A 293 -13.44 -8.51 22.74
N ILE A 294 -12.69 -7.94 21.78
CA ILE A 294 -12.07 -6.61 21.93
C ILE A 294 -13.13 -5.53 21.80
N SER A 295 -13.21 -4.68 22.82
CA SER A 295 -14.16 -3.57 22.90
C SER A 295 -13.52 -2.20 23.07
N TYR A 296 -12.20 -2.12 23.27
CA TYR A 296 -11.48 -0.85 23.45
C TYR A 296 -10.01 -0.94 23.02
N ALA A 297 -9.46 0.16 22.48
CA ALA A 297 -8.06 0.26 22.08
C ALA A 297 -7.37 1.54 22.58
N TYR A 298 -6.07 1.41 22.86
CA TYR A 298 -5.14 2.48 23.23
C TYR A 298 -3.93 2.46 22.31
N PHE A 299 -3.64 3.57 21.65
CA PHE A 299 -2.60 3.72 20.65
C PHE A 299 -1.63 4.81 21.12
N GLN A 300 -0.34 4.47 21.15
CA GLN A 300 0.75 5.33 21.62
C GLN A 300 1.94 5.23 20.65
N PRO A 301 1.82 5.79 19.44
CA PRO A 301 2.90 5.74 18.45
C PRO A 301 4.03 6.70 18.83
N LEU A 302 5.25 6.30 18.50
CA LEU A 302 6.46 7.10 18.65
C LEU A 302 7.13 7.22 17.28
N SER A 303 7.44 8.44 16.86
CA SER A 303 8.40 8.65 15.78
C SER A 303 9.81 8.47 16.34
N GLU A 304 10.74 7.96 15.53
CA GLU A 304 12.15 8.15 15.89
C GLU A 304 12.42 9.65 15.82
N GLN A 305 12.62 10.31 16.97
CA GLN A 305 13.00 11.72 17.00
C GLN A 305 14.25 11.89 16.12
N LYS A 306 14.14 12.65 15.02
CA LYS A 306 15.31 13.18 14.34
C LYS A 306 16.15 13.86 15.41
N GLY A 307 17.35 13.33 15.66
CA GLY A 307 18.33 14.03 16.45
C GLY A 307 18.38 15.47 15.96
N LYS A 308 18.10 16.42 16.86
CA LYS A 308 18.27 17.85 16.61
C LYS A 308 19.64 18.01 15.91
N PRO A 309 19.73 18.68 14.75
CA PRO A 309 21.04 18.96 14.17
C PRO A 309 21.87 19.63 15.25
N PRO A 310 23.15 19.24 15.45
CA PRO A 310 23.99 19.95 16.39
C PRO A 310 23.94 21.42 15.99
N ILE A 311 23.46 22.24 16.92
CA ILE A 311 23.60 23.69 16.83
C ILE A 311 25.11 23.86 16.71
N LYS A 312 25.60 24.25 15.53
CA LYS A 312 26.97 24.72 15.42
C LYS A 312 27.03 25.95 16.31
N GLU A 313 27.61 25.78 17.50
CA GLU A 313 28.07 26.91 18.29
C GLU A 313 28.95 27.72 17.35
N GLY A 314 28.49 28.94 17.06
CA GLY A 314 29.27 29.90 16.32
C GLY A 314 30.55 30.09 17.10
N SER A 315 31.66 29.59 16.56
CA SER A 315 33.00 29.83 17.05
C SER A 315 33.21 31.35 17.08
N THR A 316 33.05 31.92 18.26
CA THR A 316 33.46 33.28 18.55
C THR A 316 34.99 33.31 18.64
N ARG A 317 35.60 33.88 17.58
CA ARG A 317 36.77 34.79 17.64
C ARG A 317 38.14 34.20 18.02
N PRO A 318 39.28 34.88 17.75
CA PRO A 318 39.49 36.30 17.38
C PRO A 318 39.50 36.60 15.88
#